data_AF-A0A7G2JY72-F1
#
_entry.id   AF-A0A7G2JY72-F1
#
_cell.length_a   1.000
_cell.length_b   1.000
_cell.length_c   1.000
_cell.angle_alpha   90.00
_cell.angle_beta   90.00
_cell.angle_gamma   90.00
#
_symmetry.space_group_name_H-M   'P 1'
#
loop_
_entity.id
_entity.type
_entity.pdbx_description
1 polymer ?
#
loop_
_entity_poly.entity_id
_entity_poly.type
_entity_poly.pdbx_seq_one_letter_code
_entity_poly.pdbx_strand_id
1 'polypeptide(L)' 'MRNSFKIMTALALGLFAMQANAKFKVVTTFTVIQDIAQNVAGDAATVESITKPGAEIHEYEPTPKDIVKAQSADLI' A
#
# COMPACT_ATOMS: atom_id res chain seq x y z
N MET A 1 -24.74 35.43 -9.50
CA MET A 1 -23.25 35.55 -9.63
C MET A 1 -22.52 35.32 -8.31
N ARG A 2 -22.93 35.94 -7.19
CA ARG A 2 -22.23 35.83 -5.88
C ARG A 2 -22.23 34.43 -5.26
N ASN A 3 -23.26 33.62 -5.51
CA ASN A 3 -23.36 32.24 -4.99
C ASN A 3 -22.60 31.24 -5.86
N SER A 4 -22.52 31.51 -7.17
CA SER A 4 -21.77 30.71 -8.15
C SER A 4 -20.27 30.70 -7.83
N PHE A 5 -19.73 31.84 -7.40
CA PHE A 5 -18.33 31.96 -7.00
C PHE A 5 -18.01 31.17 -5.72
N LYS A 6 -18.91 31.20 -4.72
CA LYS A 6 -18.74 30.43 -3.47
C LYS A 6 -18.74 28.92 -3.70
N ILE A 7 -19.59 28.42 -4.59
CA ILE A 7 -19.65 27.00 -4.95
C ILE A 7 -18.36 26.58 -5.66
N MET A 8 -17.85 27.42 -6.57
CA MET A 8 -16.62 27.13 -7.30
C MET A 8 -15.38 27.13 -6.39
N THR A 9 -15.31 28.03 -5.41
CA THR A 9 -14.23 28.04 -4.41
C THR A 9 -14.31 26.84 -3.46
N ALA A 10 -15.50 26.44 -3.01
CA ALA A 10 -15.69 25.26 -2.15
C ALA A 10 -15.29 23.95 -2.85
N LEU A 11 -15.59 23.83 -4.16
CA LEU A 11 -15.23 22.66 -4.95
C LEU A 11 -13.70 22.56 -5.17
N ALA A 12 -13.03 23.69 -5.40
CA ALA A 12 -11.57 23.74 -5.55
C ALA A 12 -10.83 23.34 -4.26
N LEU A 13 -11.35 23.73 -3.08
CA LEU A 13 -10.81 23.32 -1.78
C LEU A 13 -11.01 21.82 -1.50
N GLY A 14 -12.16 21.26 -1.89
CA GLY A 14 -12.42 19.82 -1.75
C GLY A 14 -11.49 18.95 -2.60
N LEU A 15 -11.16 19.40 -3.81
CA LEU A 15 -10.23 18.70 -4.72
C LEU A 15 -8.77 18.71 -4.20
N PHE A 16 -8.35 19.80 -3.54
CA PHE A 16 -6.99 19.89 -2.96
C PHE A 16 -6.80 18.98 -1.73
N ALA A 17 -7.85 18.80 -0.92
CA ALA A 17 -7.81 17.91 0.23
C ALA A 17 -7.75 16.42 -0.14
N MET A 18 -8.07 16.08 -1.39
CA MET A 18 -8.18 14.70 -1.86
C MET A 18 -6.94 14.22 -2.62
N GLN A 19 -5.78 14.88 -2.46
CA GLN A 19 -4.51 14.27 -2.85
C GLN A 19 -4.16 13.15 -1.86
N ALA A 20 -4.78 11.99 -2.06
CA ALA A 20 -4.37 10.76 -1.40
C ALA A 20 -3.01 10.35 -2.01
N ASN A 21 -1.95 10.51 -1.23
CA ASN A 21 -0.67 9.89 -1.57
C ASN A 21 -0.84 8.37 -1.58
N ALA A 22 -0.20 7.68 -2.51
CA ALA A 22 -0.14 6.22 -2.49
C ALA A 22 0.45 5.78 -1.14
N LYS A 23 -0.18 4.81 -0.46
CA LYS A 23 0.34 4.29 0.81
C LYS A 23 1.71 3.65 0.56
N PHE A 24 2.63 3.84 1.51
CA PHE A 24 3.94 3.20 1.48
C PHE A 24 3.78 1.69 1.38
N LYS A 25 4.52 1.04 0.49
CA LYS A 25 4.36 -0.40 0.20
C LYS A 25 5.53 -1.21 0.73
N VAL A 26 5.25 -2.12 1.64
CA VAL A 26 6.20 -3.07 2.21
C VAL A 26 5.89 -4.48 1.71
N VAL A 27 6.91 -5.23 1.30
CA VAL A 27 6.76 -6.63 0.90
C VAL A 27 7.64 -7.53 1.76
N THR A 28 7.04 -8.44 2.52
CA THR A 28 7.78 -9.39 3.38
C THR A 28 7.93 -10.74 2.69
N THR A 29 8.87 -11.57 3.16
CA THR A 29 9.12 -12.90 2.58
C THR A 29 8.01 -13.90 2.90
N PHE A 30 7.50 -13.91 4.14
CA PHE A 30 6.41 -14.80 4.56
C PHE A 30 5.45 -14.13 5.56
N THR A 31 4.35 -14.83 5.85
CA THR A 31 3.16 -14.26 6.50
C THR A 31 3.35 -13.87 7.96
N VAL A 32 4.27 -14.49 8.69
CA VAL A 32 4.51 -14.11 10.10
C VAL A 32 5.16 -12.72 10.17
N ILE A 33 6.13 -12.43 9.29
CA ILE A 33 6.73 -11.10 9.22
C ILE A 33 5.70 -10.08 8.71
N GLN A 34 4.86 -10.46 7.75
CA GLN A 34 3.77 -9.61 7.29
C GLN A 34 2.84 -9.20 8.45
N ASP A 35 2.44 -10.14 9.31
CA ASP A 35 1.58 -9.85 10.46
C ASP A 35 2.26 -8.91 11.47
N ILE A 36 3.50 -9.19 11.85
CA ILE A 36 4.28 -8.33 12.77
C ILE A 36 4.41 -6.91 12.19
N ALA A 37 4.84 -6.81 10.93
CA ALA A 37 5.04 -5.53 10.28
C ALA A 37 3.71 -4.78 10.07
N GLN A 38 2.62 -5.46 9.77
CA GLN A 38 1.30 -4.84 9.61
C GLN A 38 0.77 -4.28 10.94
N ASN A 39 1.02 -4.96 12.06
CA ASN A 39 0.69 -4.47 13.40
C ASN A 39 1.45 -3.16 13.74
N VAL A 40 2.70 -3.05 13.31
CA VAL A 40 3.51 -1.83 13.50
C VAL A 40 3.11 -0.73 12.52
N ALA A 41 2.88 -1.08 11.25
CA ALA A 41 2.55 -0.13 10.19
C ALA A 41 1.17 0.51 10.37
N GLY A 42 0.20 -0.23 10.93
CA GLY A 42 -1.18 0.21 11.02
C GLY A 42 -1.70 0.68 9.66
N ASP A 43 -2.29 1.88 9.62
CA ASP A 43 -2.83 2.46 8.38
C ASP A 43 -1.78 3.19 7.52
N ALA A 44 -0.55 3.36 8.00
CA ALA A 44 0.47 4.17 7.33
C ALA A 44 1.08 3.49 6.10
N ALA A 45 1.06 2.15 6.05
CA ALA A 45 1.61 1.36 4.96
C ALA A 45 0.72 0.16 4.61
N THR A 46 0.88 -0.34 3.40
CA THR A 46 0.35 -1.63 2.98
C THR A 46 1.47 -2.66 3.07
N VAL A 47 1.26 -3.74 3.84
CA VAL A 47 2.23 -4.82 4.02
C VAL A 47 1.72 -6.10 3.36
N GLU A 48 2.45 -6.61 2.37
CA GLU A 48 2.10 -7.85 1.65
C GLU A 48 3.19 -8.91 1.80
N SER A 49 2.81 -10.18 1.87
CA SER A 49 3.77 -11.30 1.82
C SER A 49 4.03 -11.75 0.37
N ILE A 50 5.26 -12.20 0.08
CA ILE A 50 5.61 -12.97 -1.11
C ILE A 50 4.90 -14.31 -1.06
N THR A 51 5.20 -15.14 -0.04
CA THR A 51 4.56 -16.43 0.09
C THR A 51 3.12 -16.31 0.58
N LYS A 52 2.28 -17.25 0.16
CA LYS A 52 0.90 -17.37 0.62
C LYS A 52 0.86 -18.08 1.98
N PRO A 53 -0.19 -17.89 2.79
CA PRO A 53 -0.39 -18.66 4.01
C PRO A 53 -0.29 -20.17 3.75
N GLY A 54 0.49 -20.88 4.57
CA GLY A 54 0.68 -22.33 4.47
C GLY A 54 1.65 -22.79 3.37
N ALA A 55 2.25 -21.88 2.59
CA ALA A 55 3.36 -22.23 1.71
C ALA A 55 4.61 -22.57 2.55
N GLU A 56 5.38 -23.56 2.08
CA GLU A 56 6.74 -23.78 2.57
C GLU A 56 7.61 -22.56 2.20
N ILE A 57 8.50 -22.14 3.09
CA ILE A 57 9.22 -20.86 3.00
C ILE A 57 10.72 -21.02 2.73
N HIS A 58 11.31 -22.18 3.02
CA HIS A 58 12.74 -22.43 2.90
C HIS A 58 13.17 -22.76 1.46
N GLU A 59 12.31 -23.47 0.74
CA GLU A 59 12.51 -23.92 -0.64
C GLU A 59 11.46 -23.30 -1.59
N TYR A 60 10.84 -22.20 -1.18
CA TYR A 60 9.89 -21.50 -2.04
C TYR A 60 10.56 -21.00 -3.32
N GLU A 61 10.03 -21.40 -4.47
CA GLU A 61 10.47 -20.92 -5.77
C GLU A 61 9.62 -19.71 -6.20
N PRO A 62 10.18 -18.47 -6.22
CA PRO A 62 9.41 -17.29 -6.57
C PRO A 62 8.95 -17.33 -8.02
N THR A 63 7.68 -16.97 -8.24
CA THR A 63 7.15 -16.80 -9.59
C THR A 63 7.54 -15.43 -10.16
N PRO A 64 7.47 -15.23 -11.49
CA PRO A 64 7.63 -13.90 -12.07
C PRO A 64 6.69 -12.84 -11.47
N LYS A 65 5.49 -13.25 -11.04
CA LYS A 65 4.54 -12.35 -10.37
C LYS A 65 5.06 -11.87 -9.00
N ASP A 66 5.77 -12.72 -8.28
CA ASP A 66 6.36 -12.37 -6.99
C ASP A 66 7.51 -11.38 -7.17
N ILE A 67 8.30 -11.54 -8.23
CA ILE A 67 9.35 -10.59 -8.61
C ILE A 67 8.75 -9.22 -8.93
N VAL A 68 7.68 -9.17 -9.73
CA VAL A 68 6.98 -7.91 -10.04
C VAL A 68 6.41 -7.26 -8.77
N LYS A 69 5.88 -8.06 -7.83
CA LYS A 69 5.41 -7.56 -6.53
C LYS A 69 6.54 -6.91 -5.75
N ALA A 70 7.67 -7.61 -5.59
CA ALA A 70 8.84 -7.10 -4.87
C ALA A 70 9.43 -5.84 -5.52
N GLN A 71 9.51 -5.80 -6.86
CA GLN A 71 10.01 -4.62 -7.59
C GLN A 71 9.15 -3.36 -7.37
N SER A 72 7.86 -3.53 -7.09
CA SER A 72 6.95 -2.41 -6.81
C SER A 72 6.96 -1.95 -5.34
N ALA A 73 7.74 -2.59 -4.47
CA ALA A 73 7.81 -2.26 -3.06
C ALA A 73 8.77 -1.09 -2.80
N ASP A 74 8.41 -0.25 -1.83
CA ASP A 74 9.30 0.79 -1.32
C ASP A 74 10.32 0.21 -0.32
N LEU A 75 9.98 -0.92 0.31
CA LEU A 75 10.80 -1.68 1.23
C LEU A 75 10.48 -3.18 1.12
N ILE A 76 11.53 -4.01 1.20
CA ILE A 76 11.44 -5.46 1.37
C ILE A 76 11.88 -5.82 2.79
#